data_AF-A0A9P6NW30-F1
#
_entry.id   AF-A0A9P6NW30-F1
#
_cell.length_a   1.000
_cell.length_b   1.000
_cell.length_c   1.000
_cell.angle_alpha   90.00
_cell.angle_beta   90.00
_cell.angle_gamma   90.00
#
_symmetry.space_group_name_H-M   'P 1'
#
loop_
_entity.id
_entity.type
_entity.pdbx_description
1 polymer ?
#
loop_
_entity_poly.entity_id
_entity_poly.type
_entity_poly.pdbx_seq_one_letter_code
_entity_poly.pdbx_strand_id
1 'polypeptide(L)'
;EPSTASKYCSPINAYFHFCSNFNLPTSPSKETLCAFVSTMCRSVSHRTHTLISPRTVSMYLSGIAAYLEKDYPNIQSITNSKSVRATLHRCMKQFSRPISRKSPLNLLDLELASRYMSRSFDDGLFTTILFVGFHGLHHLGELIQPDPDKLKNERK
;
A
#
# COMPACT_ATOMS: atom_id res chain seq x y z
N GLU A 1 -7.90 -0.63 17.76
CA GLU A 1 -7.29 -0.40 16.42
C GLU A 1 -6.66 -1.69 15.86
N PRO A 2 -7.42 -2.72 15.43
CA PRO A 2 -6.85 -3.98 14.94
C PRO A 2 -6.47 -3.96 13.44
N SER A 3 -7.11 -3.11 12.63
CA SER A 3 -6.94 -3.10 11.17
C SER A 3 -5.58 -2.55 10.73
N THR A 4 -5.00 -1.66 11.54
CA THR A 4 -3.72 -0.98 11.25
C THR A 4 -2.53 -1.87 11.59
N ALA A 5 -2.61 -2.64 12.70
CA ALA A 5 -1.56 -3.57 13.12
C ALA A 5 -1.32 -4.72 12.12
N SER A 6 -2.40 -5.26 11.51
CA SER A 6 -2.29 -6.30 10.48
C SER A 6 -1.55 -5.81 9.22
N LYS A 7 -1.70 -4.54 8.85
CA LYS A 7 -1.04 -3.93 7.67
C LYS A 7 0.48 -3.80 7.85
N TYR A 8 0.97 -3.65 9.09
CA TYR A 8 2.40 -3.50 9.38
C TYR A 8 3.17 -4.81 9.53
N CYS A 9 2.46 -5.95 9.53
CA CYS A 9 3.10 -7.27 9.62
C CYS A 9 3.95 -7.59 8.38
N SER A 10 3.53 -7.13 7.19
CA SER A 10 4.29 -7.37 5.95
C SER A 10 5.63 -6.60 5.91
N PRO A 11 5.68 -5.29 6.20
CA PRO A 11 6.93 -4.54 6.28
C PRO A 11 7.94 -5.11 7.29
N ILE A 12 7.49 -5.45 8.50
CA ILE A 12 8.38 -5.91 9.55
C ILE A 12 8.93 -7.30 9.27
N ASN A 13 8.10 -8.23 8.78
CA ASN A 13 8.55 -9.56 8.40
C ASN A 13 9.58 -9.50 7.26
N ALA A 14 9.39 -8.62 6.29
CA ALA A 14 10.36 -8.40 5.22
C ALA A 14 11.71 -7.90 5.77
N TYR A 15 11.68 -7.01 6.76
CA TYR A 15 12.89 -6.50 7.41
C TYR A 15 13.61 -7.56 8.24
N PHE A 16 12.91 -8.33 9.06
CA PHE A 16 13.53 -9.41 9.85
C PHE A 16 14.08 -10.53 8.98
N HIS A 17 13.39 -10.90 7.90
CA HIS A 17 13.90 -11.86 6.93
C HIS A 17 15.16 -11.33 6.24
N PHE A 18 15.20 -10.04 5.90
CA PHE A 18 16.41 -9.40 5.41
C PHE A 18 17.56 -9.47 6.45
N CYS A 19 17.32 -9.09 7.70
CA CYS A 19 18.33 -9.18 8.75
C CYS A 19 18.86 -10.60 8.91
N SER A 20 17.97 -11.60 8.92
CA SER A 20 18.35 -13.02 8.99
C SER A 20 19.18 -13.46 7.80
N ASN A 21 18.81 -13.08 6.57
CA ASN A 21 19.52 -13.49 5.36
C ASN A 21 20.93 -12.90 5.25
N PHE A 22 21.14 -11.70 5.78
CA PHE A 22 22.42 -11.01 5.72
C PHE A 22 23.21 -11.09 7.03
N ASN A 23 22.75 -11.88 8.01
CA ASN A 23 23.33 -11.98 9.35
C ASN A 23 23.54 -10.60 10.02
N LEU A 24 22.57 -9.70 9.85
CA LEU A 24 22.57 -8.36 10.41
C LEU A 24 21.75 -8.30 11.71
N PRO A 25 22.10 -7.41 12.65
CA PRO A 25 21.28 -7.20 13.83
C PRO A 25 19.87 -6.71 13.43
N THR A 26 18.87 -7.13 14.20
CA THR A 26 17.48 -6.64 14.04
C THR A 26 17.35 -5.18 14.47
N SER A 27 18.26 -4.69 15.31
CA SER A 27 18.35 -3.27 15.69
C SER A 27 18.57 -2.39 14.45
N PRO A 28 17.65 -1.46 14.16
CA PRO A 28 17.73 -0.63 12.97
C PRO A 28 18.81 0.45 13.09
N SER A 29 19.78 0.43 12.17
CA SER A 29 20.75 1.50 11.96
C SER A 29 20.55 2.17 10.60
N LYS A 30 21.21 3.30 10.37
CA LYS A 30 21.15 4.00 9.07
C LYS A 30 21.67 3.08 7.97
N GLU A 31 22.76 2.38 8.24
CA GLU A 31 23.46 1.48 7.32
C GLU A 31 22.58 0.27 7.00
N THR A 32 22.00 -0.38 8.02
CA THR A 32 21.10 -1.52 7.84
C THR A 32 19.86 -1.13 7.03
N LEU A 33 19.27 0.03 7.29
CA LEU A 33 18.11 0.50 6.51
C LEU A 33 18.48 0.93 5.08
N CYS A 34 19.65 1.52 4.84
CA CYS A 34 20.12 1.79 3.47
C CYS A 34 20.33 0.49 2.68
N ALA A 35 20.94 -0.52 3.32
CA ALA A 35 21.13 -1.84 2.73
C ALA A 35 19.79 -2.53 2.45
N PHE A 36 18.85 -2.47 3.41
CA PHE A 36 17.48 -2.97 3.23
C PHE A 36 16.81 -2.33 2.01
N VAL A 37 16.80 -0.99 1.93
CA VAL A 37 16.18 -0.26 0.80
C VAL A 37 16.77 -0.70 -0.54
N SER A 38 18.10 -0.72 -0.62
CA SER A 38 18.82 -1.06 -1.84
C SER A 38 18.58 -2.51 -2.27
N THR A 39 18.51 -3.43 -1.30
CA THR A 39 18.26 -4.86 -1.55
C THR A 39 16.81 -5.09 -1.97
N MET A 40 15.84 -4.54 -1.22
CA MET A 40 14.43 -4.73 -1.52
C MET A 40 14.03 -4.16 -2.89
N CYS A 41 14.58 -3.01 -3.30
CA CYS A 41 14.32 -2.47 -4.63
C CYS A 41 14.89 -3.34 -5.78
N ARG A 42 15.89 -4.19 -5.49
CA ARG A 42 16.46 -5.16 -6.43
C ARG A 42 15.78 -6.53 -6.36
N SER A 43 14.98 -6.78 -5.32
CA SER A 43 14.25 -8.04 -5.16
C SER A 43 13.04 -8.11 -6.08
N VAL A 44 12.72 -9.34 -6.49
CA VAL A 44 11.53 -9.65 -7.30
C VAL A 44 10.39 -10.06 -6.38
N SER A 45 9.24 -9.42 -6.55
CA SER A 45 7.99 -9.79 -5.89
C SER A 45 7.51 -11.14 -6.41
N HIS A 46 7.30 -12.11 -5.52
CA HIS A 46 6.73 -13.42 -5.88
C HIS A 46 5.30 -13.33 -6.42
N ARG A 47 4.54 -12.30 -6.03
CA ARG A 47 3.13 -12.15 -6.47
C ARG A 47 3.01 -11.59 -7.88
N THR A 48 3.91 -10.70 -8.26
CA THR A 48 3.80 -9.95 -9.52
C THR A 48 4.91 -10.30 -10.49
N HIS A 49 5.89 -11.13 -10.10
CA HIS A 49 7.09 -11.48 -10.86
C HIS A 49 7.85 -10.26 -11.39
N THR A 50 7.80 -9.15 -10.65
CA THR A 50 8.42 -7.88 -11.01
C THR A 50 9.26 -7.34 -9.87
N LEU A 51 10.23 -6.47 -10.17
CA LEU A 51 10.96 -5.71 -9.15
C LEU A 51 9.99 -4.99 -8.21
N ILE A 52 10.28 -5.03 -6.92
CA ILE A 52 9.52 -4.31 -5.91
C ILE A 52 9.71 -2.81 -6.15
N SER A 53 8.60 -2.07 -6.22
CA SER A 53 8.70 -0.63 -6.48
C SER A 53 9.36 0.09 -5.29
N PRO A 54 10.23 1.08 -5.54
CA PRO A 54 10.79 1.90 -4.46
C PRO A 54 9.71 2.59 -3.62
N ARG A 55 8.52 2.84 -4.19
CA ARG A 55 7.37 3.39 -3.44
C ARG A 55 6.82 2.40 -2.41
N THR A 56 6.75 1.13 -2.76
CA THR A 56 6.42 0.06 -1.81
C THR A 56 7.46 -0.01 -0.69
N VAL A 57 8.75 0.09 -1.02
CA VAL A 57 9.84 0.10 -0.03
C VAL A 57 9.74 1.33 0.89
N SER A 58 9.35 2.50 0.37
CA SER A 58 9.06 3.68 1.20
C SER A 58 7.95 3.41 2.20
N MET A 59 6.88 2.74 1.79
CA MET A 59 5.80 2.34 2.72
C MET A 59 6.29 1.32 3.75
N TYR A 60 7.21 0.43 3.36
CA TYR A 60 7.82 -0.51 4.30
C TYR A 60 8.63 0.22 5.37
N LEU A 61 9.41 1.24 5.02
CA LEU A 61 10.14 2.04 6.01
C LEU A 61 9.22 2.69 7.04
N SER A 62 8.08 3.24 6.60
CA SER A 62 7.08 3.79 7.51
C SER A 62 6.46 2.72 8.42
N GLY A 63 6.16 1.53 7.88
CA GLY A 63 5.65 0.41 8.67
C GLY A 63 6.65 -0.14 9.68
N ILE A 64 7.93 -0.26 9.29
CA ILE A 64 9.04 -0.66 10.17
C ILE A 64 9.19 0.36 11.30
N ALA A 65 9.18 1.66 10.98
CA ALA A 65 9.27 2.72 11.98
C ALA A 65 8.12 2.63 13.00
N ALA A 66 6.89 2.56 12.52
CA ALA A 66 5.71 2.50 13.39
C ALA A 66 5.70 1.25 14.29
N TYR A 67 6.18 0.11 13.79
CA TYR A 67 6.25 -1.12 14.58
C TYR A 67 7.36 -1.05 15.64
N LEU A 68 8.56 -0.62 15.25
CA LEU A 68 9.75 -0.61 16.10
C LEU A 68 9.83 0.59 17.05
N GLU A 69 8.95 1.58 16.92
CA GLU A 69 8.98 2.81 17.73
C GLU A 69 8.92 2.57 19.23
N LYS A 70 8.22 1.51 19.67
CA LYS A 70 8.13 1.12 21.08
C LYS A 70 9.48 0.71 21.67
N ASP A 71 10.26 -0.03 20.90
CA ASP A 71 11.55 -0.59 21.35
C ASP A 71 12.73 0.34 20.98
N TYR A 72 12.56 1.17 19.95
CA TYR A 72 13.57 2.06 19.39
C TYR A 72 12.97 3.46 19.16
N PRO A 73 12.90 4.33 20.18
CA PRO A 73 12.26 5.65 20.07
C PRO A 73 12.88 6.55 19.00
N ASN A 74 14.17 6.34 18.69
CA ASN A 74 14.89 7.09 17.66
C ASN A 74 14.64 6.59 16.23
N ILE A 75 13.86 5.52 16.01
CA ILE A 75 13.71 4.87 14.70
C ILE A 75 13.18 5.83 13.63
N GLN A 76 12.25 6.72 13.99
CA GLN A 76 11.72 7.72 13.04
C GLN A 76 12.82 8.66 12.54
N SER A 77 13.78 9.02 13.40
CA SER A 77 14.94 9.85 13.01
C SER A 77 15.89 9.09 12.09
N ILE A 78 16.08 7.79 12.34
CA ILE A 78 16.96 6.92 11.55
C ILE A 78 16.36 6.67 10.15
N THR A 79 15.07 6.32 10.06
CA THR A 79 14.37 6.12 8.78
C THR A 79 14.29 7.41 7.96
N ASN A 80 14.13 8.55 8.63
CA ASN A 80 14.16 9.87 7.99
C ASN A 80 15.58 10.47 7.90
N SER A 81 16.64 9.71 8.13
CA SER A 81 18.00 10.22 7.98
C SER A 81 18.32 10.58 6.52
N LYS A 82 19.26 11.51 6.32
CA LYS A 82 19.69 11.93 4.98
C LYS A 82 20.18 10.74 4.13
N SER A 83 20.89 9.80 4.74
CA SER A 83 21.43 8.62 4.05
C SER A 83 20.33 7.69 3.53
N VAL A 84 19.33 7.37 4.37
CA VAL A 84 18.21 6.52 3.98
C VAL A 84 17.36 7.19 2.91
N ARG A 85 17.05 8.49 3.08
CA ARG A 85 16.30 9.27 2.07
C ARG A 85 17.05 9.39 0.74
N ALA A 86 18.35 9.65 0.76
CA ALA A 86 19.16 9.71 -0.45
C ALA A 86 19.24 8.36 -1.17
N THR A 87 19.35 7.26 -0.41
CA THR A 87 19.36 5.90 -0.97
C THR A 87 18.03 5.57 -1.62
N LEU A 88 16.92 5.83 -0.92
CA LEU A 88 15.58 5.67 -1.47
C LEU A 88 15.38 6.52 -2.73
N HIS A 89 15.84 7.78 -2.73
CA HIS A 89 15.75 8.65 -3.90
C HIS A 89 16.55 8.11 -5.11
N ARG A 90 17.75 7.57 -4.88
CA ARG A 90 18.52 6.89 -5.93
C ARG A 90 17.80 5.67 -6.47
N CYS A 91 17.23 4.84 -5.58
CA CYS A 91 16.42 3.70 -5.98
C CYS A 91 15.17 4.13 -6.76
N MET A 92 14.52 5.24 -6.38
CA MET A 92 13.42 5.81 -7.16
C MET A 92 13.89 6.17 -8.56
N LYS A 93 15.03 6.85 -8.71
CA LYS A 93 15.56 7.19 -10.05
C LYS A 93 15.86 5.96 -10.90
N GLN A 94 16.38 4.89 -10.29
CA GLN A 94 16.83 3.71 -11.01
C GLN A 94 15.71 2.69 -11.31
N PHE A 95 14.78 2.50 -10.37
CA PHE A 95 13.80 1.41 -10.41
C PHE A 95 12.34 1.89 -10.47
N SER A 96 12.11 3.20 -10.56
CA SER A 96 10.74 3.70 -10.78
C SER A 96 10.20 3.20 -12.10
N ARG A 97 8.90 2.91 -12.07
CA ARG A 97 8.12 2.58 -13.25
C ARG A 97 7.22 3.75 -13.59
N PRO A 98 6.90 3.97 -14.87
CA PRO A 98 5.89 4.95 -15.23
C PRO A 98 4.59 4.63 -14.48
N ILE A 99 3.92 5.67 -14.01
CA ILE A 99 2.63 5.52 -13.34
C ILE A 99 1.63 5.03 -14.39
N SER A 100 1.28 3.75 -14.29
CA SER A 100 0.15 3.21 -15.05
C SER A 100 -1.13 3.67 -14.34
N ARG A 101 -1.89 4.54 -15.01
CA ARG A 101 -3.24 4.92 -14.57
C ARG A 101 -4.22 3.98 -15.25
N LYS A 102 -5.20 3.47 -14.49
CA LYS A 102 -6.38 2.85 -15.10
C LYS A 102 -7.09 3.90 -15.94
N SER A 103 -7.63 3.50 -17.09
CA SER A 103 -8.47 4.38 -17.89
C SER A 103 -9.66 4.88 -17.04
N PRO A 104 -10.08 6.13 -17.21
CA PRO A 104 -11.27 6.62 -16.55
C PRO A 104 -12.48 5.78 -17.00
N LEU A 105 -13.40 5.54 -16.06
CA LEU A 105 -14.68 4.94 -16.39
C LEU A 105 -15.40 5.87 -17.37
N ASN A 106 -16.00 5.32 -18.40
CA ASN A 106 -16.75 6.07 -19.40
C ASN A 106 -18.15 5.45 -19.62
N LEU A 107 -18.96 6.08 -20.46
CA LEU A 107 -20.35 5.65 -20.69
C LEU A 107 -20.45 4.25 -21.33
N LEU A 108 -19.48 3.87 -22.18
CA LEU A 108 -19.45 2.52 -22.76
C LEU A 108 -19.17 1.47 -21.69
N ASP A 109 -18.32 1.78 -20.71
CA ASP A 109 -18.05 0.87 -19.59
C ASP A 109 -19.32 0.65 -18.74
N LEU A 110 -20.13 1.70 -18.54
CA LEU A 110 -21.41 1.59 -17.84
C LEU A 110 -22.44 0.75 -18.61
N GLU A 111 -22.53 0.97 -19.92
CA GLU A 111 -23.44 0.18 -20.77
C GLU A 111 -23.02 -1.29 -20.77
N LEU A 112 -21.72 -1.55 -20.85
CA LEU A 112 -21.16 -2.89 -20.76
C LEU A 112 -21.52 -3.53 -19.41
N ALA A 113 -21.27 -2.83 -18.30
CA ALA A 113 -21.62 -3.33 -16.98
C ALA A 113 -23.12 -3.66 -16.88
N SER A 114 -24.00 -2.75 -17.31
CA SER A 114 -25.45 -2.99 -17.28
C SER A 114 -25.91 -4.16 -18.16
N ARG A 115 -25.20 -4.45 -19.26
CA ARG A 115 -25.57 -5.50 -20.20
C ARG A 115 -25.18 -6.90 -19.71
N TYR A 116 -24.06 -7.02 -19.00
CA TYR A 116 -23.50 -8.31 -18.60
C TYR A 116 -23.81 -8.72 -17.16
N MET A 117 -24.38 -7.82 -16.37
CA MET A 117 -24.83 -8.12 -15.00
C MET A 117 -26.10 -8.97 -15.00
N SER A 118 -26.21 -9.91 -14.07
CA SER A 118 -27.40 -10.75 -13.93
C SER A 118 -28.54 -9.96 -13.27
N ARG A 119 -29.73 -10.57 -13.19
CA ARG A 119 -30.88 -9.99 -12.47
C ARG A 119 -30.91 -10.34 -10.98
N SER A 120 -29.77 -10.75 -10.41
CA SER A 120 -29.66 -10.93 -8.97
C SER A 120 -29.80 -9.60 -8.24
N PHE A 121 -30.19 -9.66 -6.96
CA PHE A 121 -30.26 -8.46 -6.13
C PHE A 121 -28.90 -7.77 -6.03
N ASP A 122 -27.83 -8.54 -5.82
CA ASP A 122 -26.47 -8.02 -5.64
C ASP A 122 -25.94 -7.32 -6.89
N ASP A 123 -26.19 -7.88 -8.07
CA ASP A 123 -25.79 -7.27 -9.35
C ASP A 123 -26.60 -6.01 -9.66
N GLY A 124 -27.89 -6.02 -9.32
CA GLY A 124 -28.76 -4.84 -9.45
C GLY A 124 -28.33 -3.72 -8.51
N LEU A 125 -27.99 -4.06 -7.26
CA LEU A 125 -27.46 -3.13 -6.27
C LEU A 125 -26.11 -2.56 -6.73
N PHE A 126 -25.19 -3.40 -7.18
CA PHE A 126 -23.89 -2.98 -7.71
C PHE A 126 -24.04 -2.04 -8.91
N THR A 127 -24.90 -2.39 -9.87
CA THR A 127 -25.16 -1.55 -11.04
C THR A 127 -25.75 -0.20 -10.63
N THR A 128 -26.69 -0.18 -9.69
CA THR A 128 -27.27 1.07 -9.17
C THR A 128 -26.20 1.96 -8.54
N ILE A 129 -25.37 1.40 -7.66
CA ILE A 129 -24.26 2.13 -7.02
C ILE A 129 -23.27 2.67 -8.07
N LEU A 130 -22.95 1.88 -9.10
CA LEU A 130 -22.05 2.28 -10.17
C LEU A 130 -22.59 3.49 -10.95
N PHE A 131 -23.87 3.47 -11.32
CA PHE A 131 -24.52 4.56 -12.05
C PHE A 131 -24.68 5.82 -11.19
N VAL A 132 -25.10 5.68 -9.93
CA VAL A 132 -25.18 6.79 -8.97
C VAL A 132 -23.80 7.41 -8.78
N GLY A 133 -22.77 6.59 -8.60
CA GLY A 133 -21.40 7.05 -8.46
C GLY A 133 -20.88 7.80 -9.66
N PHE A 134 -21.11 7.28 -10.86
CA PHE A 134 -20.65 7.91 -12.10
C PHE A 134 -21.39 9.22 -12.40
N HIS A 135 -22.72 9.24 -12.35
CA HIS A 135 -23.51 10.42 -12.68
C HIS A 135 -23.51 11.48 -11.58
N GLY A 136 -23.45 11.06 -10.31
CA GLY A 136 -23.35 11.95 -9.16
C GLY A 136 -21.93 12.42 -8.85
N LEU A 137 -20.91 11.91 -9.58
CA LEU A 137 -19.49 12.17 -9.34
C LEU A 137 -19.05 11.83 -7.90
N HIS A 138 -19.69 10.84 -7.29
CA HIS A 138 -19.38 10.44 -5.91
C HIS A 138 -18.05 9.69 -5.84
N HIS A 139 -17.33 9.89 -4.74
CA HIS A 139 -16.20 9.04 -4.42
C HIS A 139 -16.68 7.68 -3.89
N LEU A 140 -15.93 6.61 -4.14
CA LEU A 140 -16.29 5.27 -3.67
C LEU A 140 -16.54 5.22 -2.15
N GLY A 141 -15.80 6.02 -1.37
CA GLY A 141 -15.96 6.10 0.08
C GLY A 141 -17.23 6.81 0.57
N GLU A 142 -18.00 7.43 -0.31
CA GLU A 142 -19.31 8.06 -0.04
C GLU A 142 -20.46 7.09 -0.36
N LEU A 143 -20.23 6.17 -1.29
CA LEU A 143 -21.23 5.20 -1.77
C LEU A 143 -21.32 3.94 -0.90
N ILE A 144 -20.39 3.75 0.04
CA ILE A 144 -20.28 2.54 0.84
C ILE A 144 -20.30 2.86 2.33
N GLN A 145 -20.95 1.99 3.08
CA GLN A 145 -20.91 1.96 4.54
C GLN A 145 -20.24 0.67 5.00
N PRO A 146 -19.28 0.72 5.94
CA PRO A 146 -18.65 -0.50 6.46
C PRO A 146 -19.65 -1.38 7.22
N ASP A 147 -19.58 -2.70 7.03
CA ASP A 147 -20.41 -3.67 7.78
C ASP A 147 -20.22 -3.60 9.30
N PRO A 148 -18.98 -3.47 9.83
CA PRO A 148 -18.79 -3.42 11.28
C PRO A 148 -19.37 -2.14 11.87
N ASP A 149 -20.26 -2.26 12.85
CA ASP A 149 -20.97 -1.11 13.46
C ASP A 149 -20.03 -0.04 14.01
N LYS A 150 -18.86 -0.46 14.53
CA LYS A 150 -17.83 0.44 15.07
C LYS A 150 -17.19 1.35 14.02
N LEU A 151 -17.38 1.06 12.74
CA LEU A 151 -16.81 1.80 11.61
C LEU A 151 -17.89 2.56 10.82
N LYS A 152 -19.17 2.42 11.18
CA LYS A 152 -20.27 3.16 10.58
C LYS A 152 -20.19 4.62 11.02
N ASN A 153 -20.40 5.53 10.07
CA ASN A 153 -20.48 6.95 10.35
C ASN A 153 -21.78 7.49 9.76
N GLU A 154 -22.75 7.82 10.62
CA GLU A 154 -24.07 8.31 10.22
C GLU A 154 -24.05 9.75 9.69
N ARG A 155 -22.91 10.45 9.82
CA ARG A 155 -22.71 11.80 9.27
C ARG A 155 -22.04 11.79 7.89
N LYS A 156 -21.83 10.60 7.32
CA LYS A 156 -21.50 10.43 5.91
C LYS A 156 -22.76 10.24 5.09
#